data_AF-A0A8R1HIS5-F1
#
_entry.id   AF-A0A8R1HIS5-F1
#
_cell.length_a   1.000
_cell.length_b   1.000
_cell.length_c   1.000
_cell.angle_alpha   90.00
_cell.angle_beta   90.00
_cell.angle_gamma   90.00
#
_symmetry.space_group_name_H-M   'P 1'
#
loop_
_entity.id
_entity.type
_entity.pdbx_description
1 polymer ?
#
loop_
_entity_poly.entity_id
_entity_poly.type
_entity_poly.pdbx_seq_one_letter_code
_entity_poly.pdbx_strand_id
1 'polypeptide(L)' 'MKRLGFDPPCGVLDPNEAVLLAVSCVAFAYGQEDTNNDRITIEWTNTADGAAKQFRREWFQRDVMVRRKNLPIEYN' A
#
# COMPACT_ATOMS: atom_id res chain seq x y z
N MET A 1 -12.51 -10.88 8.57
CA MET A 1 -11.46 -9.91 8.99
C MET A 1 -10.48 -9.76 7.83
N LYS A 2 -9.81 -8.61 7.67
CA LYS A 2 -8.71 -8.51 6.69
C LYS A 2 -7.51 -9.27 7.23
N ARG A 3 -6.99 -10.27 6.50
CA ARG A 3 -5.87 -11.08 7.00
C ARG A 3 -4.53 -10.36 6.99
N LEU A 4 -4.38 -9.39 6.08
CA LEU A 4 -3.16 -8.59 5.92
C LEU A 4 -3.30 -7.23 6.59
N GLY A 5 -2.30 -6.87 7.39
CA GLY A 5 -2.10 -5.55 7.98
C GLY A 5 -0.82 -4.89 7.46
N PHE A 6 -0.78 -3.56 7.48
CA PHE A 6 0.31 -2.76 6.90
C PHE A 6 0.70 -1.64 7.86
N ASP A 7 2.00 -1.47 8.10
CA ASP A 7 2.53 -0.37 8.90
C ASP A 7 3.86 0.16 8.33
N PRO A 8 3.97 1.44 7.94
CA PRO A 8 2.87 2.42 7.83
C PRO A 8 1.96 2.16 6.61
N PRO A 9 0.64 2.38 6.69
CA PRO A 9 -0.26 2.14 5.55
C PRO A 9 -0.18 3.21 4.45
N CYS A 10 0.45 4.36 4.73
CA CYS A 10 0.65 5.46 3.80
C CYS A 10 1.80 6.37 4.28
N GLY A 11 2.35 7.18 3.38
CA GLY A 11 3.46 8.08 3.68
C GLY A 11 3.81 8.99 2.51
N VAL A 12 4.82 9.85 2.73
CA VAL A 12 5.38 10.72 1.69
C VAL A 12 6.87 10.44 1.64
N LEU A 13 7.39 10.19 0.44
CA LEU A 13 8.82 9.95 0.20
C LEU A 13 9.38 11.09 -0.63
N ASP A 14 10.50 11.64 -0.17
CA ASP A 14 11.32 12.53 -0.97
C ASP A 14 12.02 11.73 -2.09
N PRO A 15 12.52 12.39 -3.15
CA PRO A 15 13.28 11.71 -4.18
C PRO A 15 14.46 10.90 -3.61
N ASN A 16 14.53 9.62 -3.96
CA ASN A 16 15.50 8.63 -3.48
C ASN A 16 15.38 8.23 -2.00
N GLU A 17 14.35 8.66 -1.30
CA GLU A 17 14.04 8.14 0.04
C GLU A 17 13.43 6.74 -0.06
N ALA A 18 13.74 5.90 0.93
CA ALA A 18 13.18 4.57 1.07
C ALA A 18 12.42 4.45 2.39
N VAL A 19 11.42 3.58 2.40
CA VAL A 19 10.68 3.19 3.61
C VAL A 19 10.63 1.67 3.70
N LEU A 20 10.70 1.16 4.93
CA LEU A 20 10.44 -0.23 5.22
C LEU A 20 8.97 -0.37 5.66
N LEU A 21 8.22 -1.21 4.95
CA LEU A 21 6.83 -1.52 5.25
C LEU A 21 6.76 -2.88 5.97
N ALA A 22 6.15 -2.91 7.15
CA ALA A 22 5.79 -4.16 7.80
C ALA A 22 4.47 -4.69 7.23
N VAL A 23 4.46 -5.95 6.81
CA VAL A 23 3.26 -6.67 6.38
C VAL A 23 3.00 -7.80 7.37
N SER A 24 1.91 -7.71 8.12
CA SER A 24 1.49 -8.75 9.06
C SER A 24 0.41 -9.62 8.44
N CYS A 25 0.50 -10.94 8.62
CA CYS A 25 -0.56 -11.88 8.26
C CYS A 25 -1.11 -12.53 9.55
N VAL A 26 -2.40 -12.36 9.83
CA VAL A 26 -3.04 -13.01 10.99
C VAL A 26 -3.29 -14.48 10.69
N ALA A 27 -3.33 -15.33 11.73
CA ALA A 27 -3.65 -16.73 11.57
C ALA A 27 -5.06 -16.93 10.96
N PHE A 28 -5.17 -17.88 10.02
CA PHE A 28 -6.40 -18.19 9.31
C PHE A 28 -6.40 -19.64 8.83
N ALA A 29 -7.56 -20.17 8.45
CA ALA A 29 -7.69 -21.57 8.02
C ALA A 29 -7.46 -21.68 6.49
N TYR A 30 -6.22 -21.90 6.06
CA TYR A 30 -5.81 -21.88 4.64
C TYR A 30 -6.72 -22.71 3.72
N GLY A 31 -7.08 -23.93 4.10
CA GLY A 31 -7.93 -24.81 3.27
C GLY A 31 -9.42 -24.44 3.23
N GLN A 32 -9.84 -23.42 3.98
CA GLN A 32 -11.24 -22.99 4.09
C GLN A 32 -11.47 -21.57 3.52
N GLU A 33 -10.40 -20.88 3.10
CA GLU A 33 -10.47 -19.51 2.62
C GLU A 33 -9.81 -19.38 1.25
N ASP A 34 -10.32 -18.48 0.41
CA ASP A 34 -9.64 -18.13 -0.84
C ASP A 34 -8.36 -17.35 -0.55
N THR A 35 -7.25 -17.80 -1.12
CA THR A 35 -5.91 -17.23 -0.97
C THR A 35 -5.32 -16.79 -2.31
N ASN A 36 -5.94 -17.18 -3.43
CA ASN A 36 -5.38 -16.97 -4.78
C ASN A 36 -5.45 -15.50 -5.23
N ASN A 37 -6.30 -14.71 -4.58
CA ASN A 37 -6.58 -13.33 -4.97
C ASN A 37 -5.88 -12.28 -4.09
N ASP A 38 -5.09 -12.73 -3.11
CA ASP A 38 -4.39 -11.82 -2.21
C ASP A 38 -3.26 -11.10 -2.92
N ARG A 39 -3.26 -9.77 -2.78
CA ARG A 39 -2.24 -8.88 -3.32
C ARG A 39 -2.11 -7.63 -2.47
N ILE A 40 -0.89 -7.13 -2.39
CA ILE A 40 -0.61 -5.80 -1.85
C ILE A 40 -0.67 -4.83 -3.02
N THR A 41 -1.41 -3.75 -2.86
CA THR A 41 -1.47 -2.68 -3.85
C THR A 41 -0.78 -1.45 -3.29
N ILE A 42 0.28 -1.01 -3.96
CA ILE A 42 0.95 0.27 -3.66
C ILE A 42 0.50 1.26 -4.71
N GLU A 43 -0.12 2.35 -4.27
CA GLU A 43 -0.52 3.47 -5.12
C GLU A 43 0.29 4.70 -4.77
N TRP A 44 0.70 5.47 -5.77
CA TRP A 44 1.44 6.70 -5.55
C TRP A 44 1.13 7.75 -6.62
N THR A 45 1.28 9.00 -6.24
CA THR A 45 1.20 10.16 -7.13
C THR A 45 2.23 11.18 -6.68
N ASN A 46 2.61 12.10 -7.57
CA ASN A 46 3.50 13.19 -7.19
C ASN A 46 2.72 14.18 -6.31
N THR A 47 3.37 14.70 -5.28
CA THR A 47 2.78 15.75 -4.45
C THR A 47 2.74 17.07 -5.23
N ALA A 48 1.85 17.99 -4.84
CA ALA A 48 1.91 19.37 -5.33
C ALA A 48 3.20 20.06 -4.83
N ASP A 49 3.68 21.06 -5.58
CA ASP A 49 4.86 21.83 -5.19
C ASP A 49 4.66 22.50 -3.83
N GLY A 50 5.68 22.39 -2.96
CA GLY A 50 5.63 22.94 -1.61
C GLY A 50 4.68 22.23 -0.64
N ALA A 51 4.13 21.07 -1.01
CA ALA A 51 3.34 20.27 -0.09
C ALA A 51 4.16 19.83 1.14
N ALA A 52 3.53 19.85 2.30
CA ALA A 52 4.14 19.32 3.52
C ALA A 52 4.38 17.81 3.40
N LYS A 53 5.41 17.30 4.09
CA LYS A 53 5.72 15.86 4.20
C LYS A 53 4.75 15.13 5.13
N GLN A 54 3.47 15.23 4.80
CA GLN A 54 2.36 14.62 5.50
C GLN A 54 1.36 14.13 4.46
N PHE A 55 1.10 12.83 4.47
CA PHE A 55 0.22 12.21 3.49
C PHE A 55 -1.20 12.81 3.56
N ARG A 56 -1.78 13.09 2.38
CA ARG A 56 -3.15 13.59 2.24
C ARG A 56 -3.88 12.75 1.20
N ARG A 57 -4.99 12.13 1.59
CA ARG A 57 -5.76 11.24 0.71
C ARG A 57 -6.35 11.99 -0.49
N GLU A 58 -6.61 13.28 -0.33
CA GLU A 58 -7.19 14.16 -1.35
C GLU A 58 -6.28 14.30 -2.57
N TRP A 59 -4.98 14.03 -2.46
CA TRP A 59 -4.07 14.02 -3.60
C TRP A 59 -4.46 12.98 -4.64
N PHE A 60 -5.13 11.89 -4.24
CA PHE A 60 -5.57 10.82 -5.14
C PHE A 60 -6.97 11.04 -5.74
N GLN A 61 -7.66 12.11 -5.35
CA GLN A 61 -9.04 12.41 -5.79
C GLN A 61 -9.09 13.49 -6.87
N ARG A 62 -7.97 14.17 -7.12
CA ARG A 62 -7.86 15.22 -8.13
C ARG A 62 -7.57 14.63 -9.50
N ASP A 63 -7.61 15.48 -10.52
CA ASP A 63 -7.15 15.15 -11.87
C ASP A 63 -5.61 15.05 -11.89
N VAL A 64 -5.10 13.97 -11.32
CA VAL A 64 -3.68 13.66 -11.22
C VAL A 64 -3.43 12.26 -11.75
N MET A 65 -2.21 12.03 -12.25
CA MET A 65 -1.79 10.69 -12.59
C MET A 65 -1.49 9.91 -11.30
N VAL A 66 -2.32 8.90 -11.01
CA VAL A 66 -2.05 7.90 -9.98
C VAL A 66 -1.40 6.69 -10.64
N ARG A 67 -0.24 6.29 -10.13
CA ARG A 67 0.45 5.05 -10.51
C ARG A 67 0.17 3.98 -9.47
N ARG A 68 0.17 2.72 -9.92
CA ARG A 68 -0.12 1.56 -9.07
C ARG A 68 0.83 0.42 -9.39
N LYS A 69 1.27 -0.30 -8.36
CA LYS A 69 1.98 -1.58 -8.45
C LYS A 69 1.28 -2.60 -7.56
N ASN A 70 0.99 -3.76 -8.14
CA ASN A 70 0.46 -4.91 -7.41
C ASN A 70 1.60 -5.87 -7.10
N LEU A 71 1.65 -6.37 -5.87
CA LEU A 71 2.54 -7.43 -5.42
C LEU A 71 1.66 -8.63 -5.05
N PRO A 72 1.64 -9.71 -5.85
CA PRO A 72 0.87 -10.91 -5.50
C PRO A 72 1.44 -11.55 -4.24
N ILE A 73 0.57 -12.20 -3.46
CA ILE A 73 0.95 -12.96 -2.27
C ILE A 73 0.89 -14.45 -2.60
N GLU A 74 1.93 -15.16 -2.21
CA GLU A 74 2.03 -16.61 -2.33
C GLU A 74 2.12 -17.21 -0.92
N TYR A 75 1.43 -18.33 -0.73
CA TYR A 75 1.40 -19.11 0.51
C TYR A 75 2.09 -20.44 0.25
N ASN A 76 3.14 -20.74 1.01
CA ASN A 76 3.96 -21.96 0.88
C ASN A 76 3.69 -22.92 2.03
#